data_AF-A0A9P5MB49-F1
#
_entry.id   AF-A0A9P5MB49-F1
#
_cell.length_a   1.000
_cell.length_b   1.000
_cell.length_c   1.000
_cell.angle_alpha   90.00
_cell.angle_beta   90.00
_cell.angle_gamma   90.00
#
_symmetry.space_group_name_H-M   'P 1'
#
loop_
_entity.id
_entity.type
_entity.pdbx_description
1 polymer ?
#
loop_
_entity_poly.entity_id
_entity_poly.type
_entity_poly.pdbx_seq_one_letter_code
_entity_poly.pdbx_strand_id
1 'polypeptide(L)'
;MSKRLASFNGPSTPNASPVKANPNSNKSPTPRRQQHSQKEQERDLETTFHRRLRTILLEIRSVALVWDDLILRDGLDAAKGLVDTRTEITNILKSYSDDDKSPDKPIVGPRLARLDRHTAELNTVLAKLNKCFKKLQSLVDAMETLHKDAINQKGVEWAAQPLWLTWSLRSFEARVPNIIHYHARSLARHTTLVKTLNNDSLPFDEAKAAIEEWAAQPDIKEGGWMARWEELCEVEVGRWEQ
;
A
#
# COMPACT_ATOMS: atom_id res chain seq x y z
N MET A 1 3.95 1.40 70.93
CA MET A 1 2.68 2.04 70.52
C MET A 1 1.80 0.97 69.84
N SER A 2 0.48 1.02 70.10
CA SER A 2 -0.67 0.13 69.75
C SER A 2 -0.51 -0.75 68.48
N LYS A 3 -0.87 -2.04 68.37
CA LYS A 3 -1.93 -2.96 68.89
C LYS A 3 -3.40 -2.67 68.45
N ARG A 4 -3.99 -3.68 67.77
CA ARG A 4 -5.43 -4.02 67.49
C ARG A 4 -6.01 -3.51 66.16
N LEU A 5 -6.43 -4.35 65.19
CA LEU A 5 -7.47 -5.40 65.09
C LEU A 5 -8.94 -4.90 65.15
N ALA A 6 -9.64 -5.00 64.02
CA ALA A 6 -11.08 -5.27 63.80
C ALA A 6 -11.33 -5.12 62.28
N SER A 7 -11.71 -6.09 61.45
CA SER A 7 -12.82 -7.06 61.46
C SER A 7 -14.17 -6.44 61.76
N PHE A 8 -15.05 -6.32 60.75
CA PHE A 8 -16.47 -6.59 60.94
C PHE A 8 -17.12 -7.07 59.64
N ASN A 9 -17.60 -8.32 59.69
CA ASN A 9 -18.53 -8.94 58.76
C ASN A 9 -19.94 -8.37 58.94
N GLY A 10 -20.69 -8.30 57.84
CA GLY A 10 -22.04 -8.87 57.81
C GLY A 10 -23.25 -7.93 57.85
N PRO A 11 -24.48 -8.48 57.72
CA PRO A 11 -25.32 -8.30 56.53
C PRO A 11 -26.75 -7.81 56.85
N SER A 12 -27.55 -7.45 55.84
CA SER A 12 -28.97 -7.87 55.62
C SER A 12 -29.74 -6.89 54.70
N THR A 13 -30.60 -7.49 53.87
CA THR A 13 -31.69 -6.92 53.04
C THR A 13 -32.86 -6.42 53.92
N PRO A 14 -34.12 -6.21 53.44
CA PRO A 14 -34.71 -5.59 52.22
C PRO A 14 -35.71 -4.45 52.60
N ASN A 15 -36.12 -3.53 51.69
CA ASN A 15 -37.51 -3.02 51.75
C ASN A 15 -38.01 -2.21 50.53
N ALA A 16 -39.29 -2.48 50.23
CA ALA A 16 -40.37 -1.60 49.76
C ALA A 16 -40.28 -0.83 48.43
N SER A 17 -41.13 -1.27 47.50
CA SER A 17 -41.76 -0.49 46.43
C SER A 17 -42.34 0.86 46.88
N PRO A 18 -42.59 1.78 45.93
CA PRO A 18 -43.99 2.13 45.71
C PRO A 18 -44.42 2.14 44.24
N VAL A 19 -45.73 2.14 44.10
CA VAL A 19 -46.57 1.84 42.94
C VAL A 19 -47.15 3.15 42.35
N LYS A 20 -47.31 3.17 41.01
CA LYS A 20 -48.21 3.99 40.16
C LYS A 20 -48.01 5.51 40.06
N ALA A 21 -47.80 5.99 38.84
CA ALA A 21 -48.83 6.76 38.11
C ALA A 21 -48.50 6.83 36.62
N ASN A 22 -49.33 6.17 35.81
CA ASN A 22 -49.43 6.40 34.37
C ASN A 22 -50.64 7.31 34.14
N PRO A 23 -50.48 8.45 33.45
CA PRO A 23 -51.55 8.98 32.63
C PRO A 23 -51.10 9.01 31.17
N ASN A 24 -51.71 8.10 30.45
CA ASN A 24 -51.94 8.08 29.02
C ASN A 24 -52.18 9.51 28.48
N SER A 25 -51.30 10.02 27.61
CA SER A 25 -51.68 11.10 26.70
C SER A 25 -51.34 10.69 25.26
N ASN A 26 -52.40 10.38 24.53
CA ASN A 26 -52.45 10.22 23.10
C ASN A 26 -51.82 11.44 22.40
N LYS A 27 -50.76 11.21 21.62
CA LYS A 27 -50.49 12.01 20.42
C LYS A 27 -50.08 11.10 19.27
N SER A 28 -50.88 11.20 18.22
CA SER A 28 -50.81 10.48 16.94
C SER A 28 -49.48 10.69 16.18
N PRO A 29 -49.18 9.84 15.18
CA PRO A 29 -47.86 9.71 14.60
C PRO A 29 -47.64 10.69 13.45
N THR A 30 -46.54 11.43 13.49
CA THR A 30 -45.95 12.09 12.31
C THR A 30 -44.82 11.20 11.77
N PRO A 31 -44.93 10.67 10.54
CA PRO A 31 -43.85 9.93 9.92
C PRO A 31 -43.02 10.87 9.05
N ARG A 32 -41.90 11.39 9.56
CA ARG A 32 -40.80 11.84 8.70
C ARG A 32 -39.56 12.14 9.53
N ARG A 33 -38.42 11.65 9.01
CA ARG A 33 -37.03 11.97 9.42
C ARG A 33 -36.38 10.99 10.42
N GLN A 34 -36.37 9.69 10.09
CA GLN A 34 -35.47 8.69 10.70
C GLN A 34 -34.75 7.82 9.66
N GLN A 35 -34.45 8.35 8.46
CA GLN A 35 -33.70 7.59 7.45
C GLN A 35 -32.19 7.87 7.42
N HIS A 36 -31.68 8.80 8.22
CA HIS A 36 -30.24 9.06 8.28
C HIS A 36 -29.50 8.39 9.45
N SER A 37 -30.21 7.95 10.51
CA SER A 37 -29.56 7.39 11.71
C SER A 37 -29.32 5.87 11.66
N GLN A 38 -29.96 5.11 10.77
CA GLN A 38 -29.75 3.66 10.68
C GLN A 38 -28.40 3.30 10.03
N LYS A 39 -27.97 4.03 8.99
CA LYS A 39 -26.65 3.86 8.35
C LYS A 39 -25.47 4.21 9.27
N GLU A 40 -25.71 4.96 10.34
CA GLU A 40 -24.68 5.27 11.35
C GLU A 40 -24.61 4.22 12.45
N GLN A 41 -25.73 3.61 12.85
CA GLN A 41 -25.74 2.58 13.89
C GLN A 41 -25.25 1.20 13.42
N GLU A 42 -25.38 0.84 12.14
CA GLU A 42 -24.81 -0.42 11.62
C GLU A 42 -23.28 -0.39 11.50
N ARG A 43 -22.67 0.81 11.44
CA ARG A 43 -21.21 0.98 11.41
C ARG A 43 -20.50 0.60 12.72
N ASP A 44 -21.24 0.43 13.81
CA ASP A 44 -20.70 0.05 15.13
C ASP A 44 -20.65 -1.47 15.40
N LEU A 45 -21.12 -2.31 14.47
CA LEU A 45 -21.06 -3.78 14.61
C LEU A 45 -19.80 -4.40 13.98
N GLU A 46 -18.72 -3.63 13.91
CA GLU A 46 -17.50 -4.07 13.23
C GLU A 46 -16.84 -5.27 13.93
N THR A 47 -16.89 -6.43 13.26
CA THR A 47 -16.28 -7.66 13.75
C THR A 47 -14.75 -7.63 13.65
N THR A 48 -14.09 -8.59 14.28
CA THR A 48 -12.63 -8.77 14.17
C THR A 48 -12.17 -8.99 12.71
N PHE A 49 -12.99 -9.63 11.87
CA PHE A 49 -12.68 -9.87 10.46
C PHE A 49 -12.64 -8.56 9.65
N HIS A 50 -13.56 -7.64 9.89
CA HIS A 50 -13.57 -6.32 9.26
C HIS A 50 -12.28 -5.54 9.59
N ARG A 51 -11.92 -5.50 10.88
CA ARG A 51 -10.72 -4.79 11.33
C ARG A 51 -9.46 -5.35 10.68
N ARG A 52 -9.32 -6.69 10.68
CA ARG A 52 -8.19 -7.38 10.05
C ARG A 52 -8.13 -7.14 8.55
N LEU A 53 -9.27 -7.23 7.85
CA LEU A 53 -9.31 -6.94 6.42
C LEU A 53 -8.85 -5.51 6.15
N ARG A 54 -9.40 -4.51 6.87
CA ARG A 54 -8.97 -3.11 6.73
C ARG A 54 -7.46 -2.97 6.93
N THR A 55 -6.90 -3.58 7.98
CA THR A 55 -5.44 -3.55 8.22
C THR A 55 -4.67 -4.08 7.02
N ILE A 56 -5.06 -5.24 6.47
CA ILE A 56 -4.42 -5.81 5.28
C ILE A 56 -4.51 -4.84 4.09
N LEU A 57 -5.69 -4.26 3.85
CA LEU A 57 -5.90 -3.33 2.73
C LEU A 57 -5.07 -2.05 2.87
N LEU A 58 -5.00 -1.47 4.07
CA LEU A 58 -4.16 -0.30 4.36
C LEU A 58 -2.66 -0.62 4.21
N GLU A 59 -2.24 -1.82 4.60
CA GLU A 59 -0.87 -2.27 4.37
C GLU A 59 -0.57 -2.45 2.88
N ILE A 60 -1.51 -2.96 2.09
CA ILE A 60 -1.40 -3.03 0.63
C ILE A 60 -1.21 -1.62 0.05
N ARG A 61 -2.05 -0.65 0.46
CA ARG A 61 -1.93 0.77 0.07
C ARG A 61 -0.55 1.32 0.39
N SER A 62 -0.08 1.11 1.61
CA SER A 62 1.25 1.57 2.05
C SER A 62 2.38 0.98 1.20
N VAL A 63 2.33 -0.32 0.88
CA VAL A 63 3.36 -0.96 0.04
C VAL A 63 3.33 -0.45 -1.39
N ALA A 64 2.14 -0.20 -1.96
CA ALA A 64 2.00 0.38 -3.29
C ALA A 64 2.55 1.82 -3.36
N LEU A 65 2.31 2.65 -2.34
CA LEU A 65 2.90 3.99 -2.28
C LEU A 65 4.42 3.96 -2.22
N VAL A 66 5.00 3.07 -1.41
CA VAL A 66 6.46 2.88 -1.35
C VAL A 66 7.00 2.39 -2.69
N TRP A 67 6.27 1.53 -3.39
CA TRP A 67 6.64 1.07 -4.73
C TRP A 67 6.76 2.22 -5.73
N ASP A 68 5.78 3.12 -5.72
CA ASP A 68 5.75 4.27 -6.61
C ASP A 68 6.89 5.25 -6.31
N ASP A 69 7.15 5.55 -5.03
CA ASP A 69 8.29 6.39 -4.63
C ASP A 69 9.63 5.78 -5.06
N LEU A 70 9.81 4.46 -4.92
CA LEU A 70 11.02 3.77 -5.36
C LEU A 70 11.27 3.90 -6.86
N ILE A 71 10.22 3.84 -7.68
CA ILE A 71 10.38 3.93 -9.13
C ILE A 71 10.55 5.39 -9.58
N LEU A 72 9.67 6.28 -9.11
CA LEU A 72 9.55 7.65 -9.61
C LEU A 72 10.61 8.60 -9.05
N ARG A 73 11.17 8.28 -7.88
CA ARG A 73 12.22 9.08 -7.23
C ARG A 73 13.55 8.36 -7.31
N ASP A 74 13.77 7.38 -6.43
CA ASP A 74 15.06 6.71 -6.27
C ASP A 74 15.57 6.10 -7.59
N GLY A 75 14.71 5.33 -8.26
CA GLY A 75 15.05 4.61 -9.48
C GLY A 75 15.27 5.53 -10.67
N LEU A 76 14.37 6.50 -10.87
CA LEU A 76 14.47 7.44 -11.99
C LEU A 76 15.67 8.38 -11.85
N ASP A 77 15.97 8.85 -10.63
CA ASP A 77 17.12 9.70 -10.37
C ASP A 77 18.43 8.94 -10.60
N ALA A 78 18.55 7.71 -10.10
CA ALA A 78 19.71 6.86 -10.34
C ALA A 78 19.89 6.54 -11.84
N ALA A 79 18.79 6.26 -12.55
CA ALA A 79 18.81 5.96 -13.98
C ALA A 79 19.29 7.17 -14.81
N LYS A 80 18.76 8.37 -14.52
CA LYS A 80 19.23 9.61 -15.16
C LYS A 80 20.69 9.90 -14.86
N GLY A 81 21.09 9.79 -13.59
CA GLY A 81 22.48 9.99 -13.17
C GLY A 81 23.46 9.05 -13.88
N LEU A 82 23.05 7.80 -14.13
CA LEU A 82 23.82 6.84 -14.92
C LEU A 82 24.02 7.31 -16.37
N VAL A 83 22.94 7.70 -17.06
CA VAL A 83 22.98 8.15 -18.46
C VAL A 83 23.77 9.45 -18.60
N ASP A 84 23.56 10.41 -17.69
CA ASP A 84 24.28 11.69 -17.68
C ASP A 84 25.78 11.45 -17.48
N THR A 85 26.15 10.61 -16.51
CA THR A 85 27.56 10.29 -16.24
C THR A 85 28.21 9.59 -17.44
N ARG A 86 27.52 8.67 -18.10
CA ARG A 86 28.04 8.01 -19.32
C ARG A 86 28.24 9.04 -20.44
N THR A 87 27.28 9.94 -20.63
CA THR A 87 27.35 10.99 -21.65
C THR A 87 28.52 11.95 -21.37
N GLU A 88 28.76 12.34 -20.12
CA GLU A 88 29.94 13.11 -19.73
C GLU A 88 31.25 12.41 -20.09
N ILE A 89 31.37 11.10 -19.80
CA ILE A 89 32.57 10.32 -20.13
C ILE A 89 32.78 10.31 -21.65
N THR A 90 31.74 10.02 -22.44
CA THR A 90 31.82 10.01 -23.91
C THR A 90 32.25 11.37 -24.47
N ASN A 91 31.68 12.46 -23.97
CA ASN A 91 32.03 13.82 -24.41
C ASN A 91 33.49 14.17 -24.11
N ILE A 92 33.98 13.78 -22.93
CA ILE A 92 35.38 13.99 -22.54
C ILE A 92 36.30 13.18 -23.45
N LEU A 93 36.03 11.89 -23.64
CA LEU A 93 36.85 11.04 -24.50
C LEU A 93 36.93 11.57 -25.93
N LYS A 94 35.81 12.07 -26.47
CA LYS A 94 35.75 12.70 -27.79
C LYS A 94 36.58 13.99 -27.87
N SER A 95 36.61 14.80 -26.80
CA SER A 95 37.43 16.02 -26.78
C SER A 95 38.94 15.74 -26.84
N TYR A 96 39.39 14.56 -26.41
CA TYR A 96 40.81 14.17 -26.45
C TYR A 96 41.19 13.41 -27.72
N SER A 97 40.25 12.77 -28.41
CA SER A 97 40.54 12.09 -29.69
C SER A 97 40.94 13.06 -30.80
N ASP A 98 40.56 14.33 -30.67
CA ASP A 98 40.78 15.35 -31.69
C ASP A 98 42.11 16.11 -31.51
N ASP A 99 42.73 16.07 -30.32
CA ASP A 99 43.80 17.00 -29.92
C ASP A 99 45.19 16.35 -29.72
N ASP A 100 45.34 15.04 -29.99
CA ASP A 100 46.56 14.20 -29.90
C ASP A 100 47.38 14.36 -28.58
N LYS A 101 46.78 14.99 -27.57
CA LYS A 101 47.36 15.26 -26.26
C LYS A 101 46.74 14.34 -25.22
N SER A 102 47.59 13.51 -24.61
CA SER A 102 47.20 12.74 -23.42
C SER A 102 46.92 13.67 -22.25
N PRO A 103 45.86 13.43 -21.45
CA PRO A 103 45.57 14.24 -20.28
C PRO A 103 46.63 14.05 -19.19
N ASP A 104 47.10 15.16 -18.59
CA ASP A 104 47.99 15.14 -17.41
C ASP A 104 47.32 14.53 -16.15
N LYS A 105 45.97 14.59 -16.17
CA LYS A 105 44.93 14.12 -15.24
C LYS A 105 44.35 12.71 -15.43
N PRO A 106 44.22 11.80 -14.43
CA PRO A 106 43.16 10.79 -14.52
C PRO A 106 41.77 11.43 -14.41
N ILE A 107 41.18 11.83 -15.54
CA ILE A 107 39.90 12.58 -15.62
C ILE A 107 38.67 11.65 -15.57
N VAL A 108 38.82 10.41 -16.02
CA VAL A 108 37.73 9.44 -16.17
C VAL A 108 37.45 8.67 -14.86
N GLY A 109 38.47 8.44 -14.04
CA GLY A 109 38.37 7.65 -12.80
C GLY A 109 37.23 8.08 -11.85
N PRO A 110 37.13 9.37 -11.47
CA PRO A 110 36.04 9.85 -10.62
C PRO A 110 34.64 9.64 -11.23
N ARG A 111 34.53 9.65 -12.56
CA ARG A 111 33.26 9.45 -13.28
C ARG A 111 32.86 8.00 -13.34
N LEU A 112 33.81 7.08 -13.52
CA LEU A 112 33.58 5.65 -13.39
C LEU A 112 33.06 5.30 -11.99
N ALA A 113 33.64 5.89 -10.94
CA ALA A 113 33.15 5.68 -9.58
C ALA A 113 31.69 6.16 -9.38
N ARG A 114 31.28 7.25 -10.05
CA ARG A 114 29.89 7.71 -10.06
C ARG A 114 28.97 6.76 -10.85
N LEU A 115 29.45 6.24 -11.98
CA LEU A 115 28.73 5.24 -12.77
C LEU A 115 28.47 3.97 -11.94
N ASP A 116 29.50 3.43 -11.30
CA ASP A 116 29.40 2.27 -10.40
C ASP A 116 28.40 2.51 -9.26
N ARG A 117 28.42 3.72 -8.70
CA ARG A 117 27.47 4.13 -7.66
C ARG A 117 26.03 4.12 -8.17
N HIS A 118 25.74 4.75 -9.31
CA HIS A 118 24.39 4.76 -9.86
C HIS A 118 23.90 3.35 -10.23
N THR A 119 24.78 2.51 -10.77
CA THR A 119 24.50 1.09 -10.99
C THR A 119 24.14 0.36 -9.69
N ALA A 120 24.88 0.61 -8.60
CA ALA A 120 24.58 0.03 -7.29
C ALA A 120 23.25 0.56 -6.71
N GLU A 121 22.93 1.84 -6.91
CA GLU A 121 21.66 2.46 -6.52
C GLU A 121 20.48 1.79 -7.26
N LEU A 122 20.58 1.59 -8.59
CA LEU A 122 19.56 0.88 -9.38
C LEU A 122 19.35 -0.56 -8.92
N ASN A 123 20.43 -1.29 -8.64
CA ASN A 123 20.35 -2.65 -8.10
C ASN A 123 19.68 -2.68 -6.72
N THR A 124 19.94 -1.66 -5.89
CA THR A 124 19.28 -1.49 -4.59
C THR A 124 17.78 -1.23 -4.76
N VAL A 125 17.39 -0.40 -5.73
CA VAL A 125 15.97 -0.16 -6.06
C VAL A 125 15.29 -1.46 -6.48
N LEU A 126 15.88 -2.25 -7.39
CA LEU A 126 15.33 -3.56 -7.78
C LEU A 126 15.17 -4.52 -6.60
N ALA A 127 16.15 -4.57 -5.69
CA ALA A 127 16.07 -5.40 -4.50
C ALA A 127 14.92 -4.96 -3.57
N LYS A 128 14.74 -3.64 -3.39
CA LYS A 128 13.63 -3.09 -2.61
C LYS A 128 12.27 -3.36 -3.27
N LEU A 129 12.16 -3.20 -4.59
CA LEU A 129 10.94 -3.53 -5.33
C LEU A 129 10.58 -5.01 -5.18
N ASN A 130 11.54 -5.93 -5.33
CA ASN A 130 11.31 -7.35 -5.12
C ASN A 130 10.86 -7.65 -3.67
N LYS A 131 11.38 -6.92 -2.67
CA LYS A 131 10.91 -7.02 -1.28
C LYS A 131 9.47 -6.55 -1.12
N CYS A 132 9.10 -5.41 -1.71
CA CYS A 132 7.71 -4.94 -1.72
C CYS A 132 6.78 -5.96 -2.42
N PHE A 133 7.21 -6.55 -3.53
CA PHE A 133 6.43 -7.55 -4.26
C PHE A 133 6.13 -8.78 -3.40
N LYS A 134 7.15 -9.33 -2.74
CA LYS A 134 6.98 -10.43 -1.80
C LYS A 134 6.06 -10.07 -0.63
N LYS A 135 6.12 -8.83 -0.14
CA LYS A 135 5.21 -8.35 0.90
C LYS A 135 3.77 -8.30 0.38
N LEU A 136 3.52 -7.79 -0.82
CA LEU A 136 2.18 -7.81 -1.44
C LEU A 136 1.65 -9.24 -1.55
N GLN A 137 2.47 -10.19 -2.01
CA GLN A 137 2.07 -11.61 -2.07
C GLN A 137 1.64 -12.13 -0.69
N SER A 138 2.43 -11.87 0.35
CA SER A 138 2.09 -12.31 1.71
C SER A 138 0.81 -11.65 2.25
N LEU A 139 0.50 -10.41 1.86
CA LEU A 139 -0.73 -9.73 2.25
C LEU A 139 -1.96 -10.32 1.54
N VAL A 140 -1.81 -10.72 0.28
CA VAL A 140 -2.85 -11.43 -0.47
C VAL A 140 -3.12 -12.80 0.17
N ASP A 141 -2.08 -13.56 0.50
CA ASP A 141 -2.20 -14.86 1.17
C ASP A 141 -2.84 -14.72 2.56
N ALA A 142 -2.51 -13.65 3.29
CA ALA A 142 -3.10 -13.36 4.60
C ALA A 142 -4.60 -13.07 4.50
N MET A 143 -5.05 -12.41 3.44
CA MET A 143 -6.47 -12.17 3.18
C MET A 143 -7.21 -13.44 2.76
N GLU A 144 -6.59 -14.31 1.95
CA GLU A 144 -7.18 -15.64 1.65
C GLU A 144 -7.33 -16.47 2.93
N THR A 145 -6.32 -16.43 3.81
CA THR A 145 -6.38 -17.08 5.13
C THR A 145 -7.51 -16.48 5.97
N LEU A 146 -7.66 -15.16 5.99
CA LEU A 146 -8.75 -14.48 6.69
C LEU A 146 -10.14 -14.91 6.19
N HIS A 147 -10.28 -15.11 4.87
CA HIS A 147 -11.52 -15.61 4.27
C HIS A 147 -11.83 -17.04 4.69
N LYS A 148 -10.84 -17.94 4.66
CA LYS A 148 -10.99 -19.32 5.14
C LYS A 148 -11.37 -19.36 6.62
N ASP A 149 -10.72 -18.55 7.45
CA ASP A 149 -11.03 -18.44 8.88
C ASP A 149 -12.46 -17.93 9.13
N ALA A 150 -12.90 -16.95 8.35
CA ALA A 150 -14.27 -16.44 8.41
C ALA A 150 -15.30 -17.52 8.08
N ILE A 151 -15.08 -18.28 7.01
CA ILE A 151 -15.95 -19.41 6.63
C ILE A 151 -15.99 -20.44 7.76
N ASN A 152 -14.85 -20.80 8.33
CA ASN A 152 -14.76 -21.80 9.39
C ASN A 152 -15.46 -21.36 10.69
N GLN A 153 -15.41 -20.07 11.03
CA GLN A 153 -15.95 -19.56 12.30
C GLN A 153 -17.40 -19.06 12.22
N LYS A 154 -17.81 -18.54 11.05
CA LYS A 154 -19.10 -17.86 10.86
C LYS A 154 -19.96 -18.49 9.77
N GLY A 155 -19.41 -19.40 8.97
CA GLY A 155 -20.09 -20.05 7.87
C GLY A 155 -19.96 -19.29 6.54
N VAL A 156 -20.25 -20.00 5.46
CA VAL A 156 -20.15 -19.49 4.07
C VAL A 156 -21.11 -18.31 3.83
N GLU A 157 -22.33 -18.40 4.35
CA GLU A 157 -23.34 -17.34 4.21
C GLU A 157 -22.86 -16.00 4.79
N TRP A 158 -22.21 -16.03 5.95
CA TRP A 158 -21.65 -14.82 6.55
C TRP A 158 -20.54 -14.23 5.69
N ALA A 159 -19.63 -15.06 5.16
CA ALA A 159 -18.53 -14.60 4.30
C ALA A 159 -19.02 -14.01 2.96
N ALA A 160 -20.23 -14.37 2.52
CA ALA A 160 -20.89 -13.85 1.33
C ALA A 160 -21.67 -12.54 1.59
N GLN A 161 -21.95 -12.19 2.85
CA GLN A 161 -22.63 -10.95 3.20
C GLN A 161 -21.72 -9.72 3.05
N PRO A 162 -22.27 -8.55 2.72
CA PRO A 162 -21.51 -7.30 2.72
C PRO A 162 -20.91 -7.01 4.10
N LEU A 163 -19.67 -6.53 4.11
CA LEU A 163 -18.96 -6.18 5.35
C LEU A 163 -19.35 -4.77 5.83
N TRP A 164 -19.14 -3.75 4.99
CA TRP A 164 -19.50 -2.37 5.33
C TRP A 164 -20.64 -1.84 4.47
N LEU A 165 -20.47 -1.84 3.14
CA LEU A 165 -21.49 -1.38 2.21
C LEU A 165 -21.99 -2.51 1.32
N THR A 166 -21.34 -2.75 0.19
CA THR A 166 -21.84 -3.70 -0.82
C THR A 166 -20.91 -4.89 -1.01
N TRP A 167 -19.64 -4.75 -0.64
CA TRP A 167 -18.65 -5.81 -0.82
C TRP A 167 -18.58 -6.78 0.36
N SER A 168 -18.58 -8.07 0.02
CA SER A 168 -18.30 -9.15 0.95
C SER A 168 -16.81 -9.47 1.02
N LEU A 169 -16.39 -10.23 2.03
CA LEU A 169 -15.01 -10.69 2.17
C LEU A 169 -14.55 -11.46 0.92
N ARG A 170 -15.43 -12.27 0.34
CA ARG A 170 -15.19 -12.98 -0.92
C ARG A 170 -14.97 -12.04 -2.10
N SER A 171 -15.69 -10.91 -2.16
CA SER A 171 -15.49 -9.91 -3.22
C SER A 171 -14.10 -9.30 -3.17
N PHE A 172 -13.59 -9.01 -1.96
CA PHE A 172 -12.23 -8.53 -1.74
C PHE A 172 -11.19 -9.59 -2.16
N GLU A 173 -11.33 -10.82 -1.65
CA GLU A 173 -10.45 -11.94 -1.97
C GLU A 173 -10.38 -12.20 -3.49
N ALA A 174 -11.50 -12.12 -4.22
CA ALA A 174 -11.50 -12.37 -5.65
C ALA A 174 -10.81 -11.28 -6.49
N ARG A 175 -10.72 -10.05 -5.98
CA ARG A 175 -10.28 -8.88 -6.78
C ARG A 175 -8.91 -8.35 -6.40
N VAL A 176 -8.56 -8.39 -5.11
CA VAL A 176 -7.27 -7.90 -4.61
C VAL A 176 -6.06 -8.64 -5.21
N PRO A 177 -6.06 -9.96 -5.45
CA PRO A 177 -4.91 -10.66 -6.05
C PRO A 177 -4.47 -10.09 -7.41
N ASN A 178 -5.36 -9.40 -8.13
CA ASN A 178 -5.00 -8.74 -9.38
C ASN A 178 -3.85 -7.73 -9.20
N ILE A 179 -3.69 -7.13 -8.01
CA ILE A 179 -2.59 -6.22 -7.70
C ILE A 179 -1.22 -6.86 -7.95
N ILE A 180 -1.10 -8.16 -7.70
CA ILE A 180 0.14 -8.94 -7.91
C ILE A 180 0.52 -8.93 -9.39
N HIS A 181 -0.45 -9.06 -10.30
CA HIS A 181 -0.16 -9.07 -11.74
C HIS A 181 0.42 -7.74 -12.22
N TYR A 182 -0.13 -6.61 -11.78
CA TYR A 182 0.37 -5.28 -12.15
C TYR A 182 1.80 -5.05 -11.62
N HIS A 183 2.04 -5.40 -10.36
CA HIS A 183 3.36 -5.22 -9.75
C HIS A 183 4.40 -6.21 -10.28
N ALA A 184 4.01 -7.43 -10.62
CA ALA A 184 4.89 -8.40 -11.28
C ALA A 184 5.33 -7.89 -12.67
N ARG A 185 4.39 -7.36 -13.46
CA ARG A 185 4.69 -6.77 -14.77
C ARG A 185 5.59 -5.54 -14.65
N SER A 186 5.30 -4.66 -13.69
CA SER A 186 6.15 -3.52 -13.37
C SER A 186 7.56 -3.97 -12.97
N LEU A 187 7.71 -4.94 -12.09
CA LEU A 187 9.02 -5.44 -11.66
C LEU A 187 9.84 -6.02 -12.81
N ALA A 188 9.20 -6.83 -13.65
CA ALA A 188 9.84 -7.43 -14.82
C ALA A 188 10.34 -6.34 -15.79
N ARG A 189 9.50 -5.33 -16.07
CA ARG A 189 9.85 -4.19 -16.91
C ARG A 189 11.06 -3.43 -16.36
N HIS A 190 11.03 -3.01 -15.09
CA HIS A 190 12.14 -2.28 -14.48
C HIS A 190 13.42 -3.11 -14.43
N THR A 191 13.31 -4.43 -14.22
CA THR A 191 14.45 -5.35 -14.30
C THR A 191 15.06 -5.34 -15.71
N THR A 192 14.24 -5.35 -16.77
CA THR A 192 14.72 -5.25 -18.14
C THR A 192 15.36 -3.90 -18.42
N LEU A 193 14.73 -2.79 -18.00
CA LEU A 193 15.26 -1.44 -18.19
C LEU A 193 16.62 -1.25 -17.51
N VAL A 194 16.79 -1.71 -16.26
CA VAL A 194 18.10 -1.67 -15.59
C VAL A 194 19.15 -2.48 -16.35
N LYS A 195 18.80 -3.67 -16.87
CA LYS A 195 19.73 -4.47 -17.69
C LYS A 195 20.14 -3.75 -18.96
N THR A 196 19.18 -3.09 -19.63
CA THR A 196 19.45 -2.28 -20.82
C THR A 196 20.39 -1.11 -20.48
N LEU A 197 20.08 -0.35 -19.43
CA LEU A 197 20.89 0.81 -19.01
C LEU A 197 22.30 0.43 -18.58
N ASN A 198 22.49 -0.75 -17.97
CA ASN A 198 23.79 -1.28 -17.59
C ASN A 198 24.62 -1.80 -18.78
N ASN A 199 24.11 -1.77 -20.01
CA ASN A 199 24.92 -2.07 -21.20
C ASN A 199 25.84 -0.89 -21.53
N ASP A 200 27.15 -1.10 -21.46
CA ASP A 200 28.16 -0.06 -21.70
C ASP A 200 28.19 0.45 -23.14
N SER A 201 27.70 -0.35 -24.08
CA SER A 201 27.63 0.00 -25.51
C SER A 201 26.29 0.62 -25.92
N LEU A 202 25.41 0.94 -24.97
CA LEU A 202 24.08 1.50 -25.24
C LEU A 202 24.20 2.92 -25.85
N PRO A 203 23.65 3.16 -27.06
CA PRO A 203 23.58 4.50 -27.64
C PRO A 203 22.75 5.46 -26.78
N PHE A 204 23.06 6.77 -26.86
CA PHE A 204 22.35 7.78 -26.08
C PHE A 204 20.84 7.82 -26.36
N ASP A 205 20.43 7.70 -27.62
CA ASP A 205 19.01 7.72 -27.99
C ASP A 205 18.24 6.54 -27.39
N GLU A 206 18.86 5.36 -27.34
CA GLU A 206 18.28 4.18 -26.69
C GLU A 206 18.24 4.33 -25.16
N ALA A 207 19.28 4.91 -24.57
CA ALA A 207 19.31 5.23 -23.14
C ALA A 207 18.20 6.21 -22.78
N LYS A 208 18.02 7.26 -23.58
CA LYS A 208 16.94 8.25 -23.42
C LYS A 208 15.56 7.60 -23.53
N ALA A 209 15.35 6.75 -24.54
CA ALA A 209 14.10 6.00 -24.70
C ALA A 209 13.82 5.09 -23.48
N ALA A 210 14.85 4.44 -22.92
CA ALA A 210 14.69 3.64 -21.71
C ALA A 210 14.29 4.49 -20.48
N ILE A 211 14.81 5.71 -20.34
CA ILE A 211 14.41 6.64 -19.27
C ILE A 211 12.98 7.14 -19.48
N GLU A 212 12.58 7.44 -20.71
CA GLU A 212 11.21 7.83 -21.04
C GLU A 212 10.23 6.68 -20.75
N GLU A 213 10.58 5.45 -21.11
CA GLU A 213 9.80 4.26 -20.78
C GLU A 213 9.70 4.04 -19.26
N TRP A 214 10.80 4.23 -18.53
CA TRP A 214 10.82 4.17 -17.06
C TRP A 214 9.81 5.15 -16.45
N ALA A 215 9.81 6.40 -16.92
CA ALA A 215 8.97 7.47 -16.39
C ALA A 215 7.47 7.33 -16.77
N ALA A 216 7.19 6.63 -17.88
CA ALA A 216 5.83 6.45 -18.39
C ALA A 216 4.95 5.59 -17.47
N GLN A 217 5.54 4.59 -16.78
CA GLN A 217 4.83 3.67 -15.88
C GLN A 217 3.43 3.22 -16.38
N PRO A 218 3.30 2.67 -17.59
CA PRO A 218 2.00 2.43 -18.21
C PRO A 218 1.14 1.37 -17.50
N ASP A 219 1.72 0.64 -16.54
CA ASP A 219 1.03 -0.37 -15.74
C ASP A 219 0.33 0.22 -14.50
N ILE A 220 0.71 1.45 -14.11
CA ILE A 220 0.38 2.03 -12.81
C ILE A 220 -0.31 3.41 -12.97
N LYS A 221 0.06 4.23 -13.97
CA LYS A 221 -0.50 5.58 -14.16
C LYS A 221 -1.93 5.63 -14.72
N GLU A 222 -2.61 6.75 -14.43
CA GLU A 222 -3.95 7.25 -14.84
C GLU A 222 -5.00 6.20 -15.25
N GLY A 223 -6.01 6.02 -14.39
CA GLY A 223 -7.00 4.95 -14.53
C GLY A 223 -6.43 3.55 -14.23
N GLY A 224 -5.17 3.48 -13.78
CA GLY A 224 -4.51 2.29 -13.30
C GLY A 224 -5.19 1.67 -12.08
N TRP A 225 -4.82 0.43 -11.76
CA TRP A 225 -5.45 -0.37 -10.69
C TRP A 225 -5.53 0.43 -9.38
N MET A 226 -4.47 1.15 -9.02
CA MET A 226 -4.37 1.83 -7.71
C MET A 226 -5.41 2.92 -7.54
N ALA A 227 -5.63 3.74 -8.57
CA ALA A 227 -6.67 4.78 -8.53
C ALA A 227 -8.07 4.17 -8.40
N ARG A 228 -8.38 3.13 -9.20
CA ARG A 228 -9.67 2.43 -9.14
C ARG A 228 -9.87 1.72 -7.80
N TRP A 229 -8.79 1.25 -7.20
CA TRP A 229 -8.83 0.58 -5.92
C TRP A 229 -8.99 1.54 -4.76
N GLU A 230 -8.30 2.67 -4.77
CA GLU A 230 -8.46 3.70 -3.75
C GLU A 230 -9.89 4.23 -3.75
N GLU A 231 -10.44 4.54 -4.93
CA GLU A 231 -11.85 4.93 -5.08
C GLU A 231 -12.79 3.84 -4.54
N LEU A 232 -12.49 2.57 -4.83
CA LEU A 232 -13.28 1.46 -4.30
C LEU A 232 -13.21 1.38 -2.77
N CYS A 233 -12.01 1.43 -2.20
CA CYS A 233 -11.81 1.30 -0.76
C CYS A 233 -12.38 2.49 0.00
N GLU A 234 -12.31 3.70 -0.56
CA GLU A 234 -12.93 4.90 0.01
C GLU A 234 -14.45 4.72 0.16
N VAL A 235 -15.09 4.06 -0.81
CA VAL A 235 -16.53 3.75 -0.76
C VAL A 235 -16.80 2.55 0.14
N GLU A 236 -16.13 1.42 -0.09
CA GLU A 236 -16.49 0.12 0.46
C GLU A 236 -15.89 -0.17 1.83
N VAL A 237 -14.86 0.56 2.27
CA VAL A 237 -14.17 0.30 3.54
C VAL A 237 -14.45 1.44 4.52
N GLY A 238 -15.23 1.14 5.56
CA GLY A 238 -15.51 2.14 6.60
C GLY A 238 -14.20 2.58 7.27
N ARG A 239 -14.00 3.88 7.48
CA ARG A 239 -12.77 4.47 8.05
C ARG A 239 -11.50 4.23 7.21
N TRP A 240 -11.58 4.34 5.88
CA TRP A 240 -10.42 4.19 4.99
C TRP A 240 -9.34 5.27 5.16
N GLU A 241 -9.75 6.50 5.47
CA GLU A 241 -8.86 7.66 5.61
C GLU A 241 -8.34 7.89 7.05
N GLN A 242 -8.58 6.96 7.98
CA GLN A 242 -8.16 7.06 9.38
C GLN A 242 -6.89 6.26 9.68
#